data_AF-A0A0X3Q756-F1
#
_entry.id   AF-A0A0X3Q756-F1
#
_cell.length_a   1.000
_cell.length_b   1.000
_cell.length_c   1.000
_cell.angle_alpha   90.00
_cell.angle_beta   90.00
_cell.angle_gamma   90.00
#
_symmetry.space_group_name_H-M   'P 1'
#
loop_
_entity.id
_entity.type
_entity.pdbx_description
1 polymer ?
#
loop_
_entity_poly.entity_id
_entity_poly.type
_entity_poly.pdbx_seq_one_letter_code
_entity_poly.pdbx_strand_id
1 'polypeptide(L)'
;MATQGLMSLAIWFINAAFASAQMDIIIQTHKLKKDSDFEFATFVPNFSDVTAEWTHARGTSENPCVAPQPCVQFYPIKTSFRIFGKPDSLPAALIITPQKPNLPTIALMLMQDTEWFPVVPGVQIHRFIQFNDDVSESWIFEFDEDIKDIMVWGAIATFSVDAPRNYMKLEVPYDNHKLMRVTGRMENKYLAVTVGNYDLGERTFTFIPSERAGILRNPSHFLKWPKRFVG
;
A
#
# COMPACT_ATOMS: atom_id res chain seq x y z
N MET A 1 -39.44 -54.66 -13.55
CA MET A 1 -38.79 -53.53 -14.24
C MET A 1 -38.78 -52.35 -13.30
N ALA A 2 -37.69 -51.58 -13.29
CA ALA A 2 -37.43 -50.36 -12.50
C ALA A 2 -36.87 -50.55 -11.08
N THR A 3 -35.55 -50.68 -10.97
CA THR A 3 -34.72 -50.14 -9.86
C THR A 3 -33.25 -50.07 -10.29
N GLN A 4 -32.95 -49.24 -11.30
CA GLN A 4 -31.56 -48.91 -11.71
C GLN A 4 -31.32 -47.40 -11.89
N GLY A 5 -32.28 -46.56 -11.48
CA GLY A 5 -32.22 -45.10 -11.71
C GLY A 5 -31.67 -44.26 -10.57
N LEU A 6 -31.43 -44.82 -9.38
CA LEU A 6 -31.15 -44.03 -8.17
C LEU A 6 -29.68 -43.97 -7.75
N MET A 7 -28.81 -44.88 -8.19
CA MET A 7 -27.39 -44.84 -7.81
C MET A 7 -26.54 -43.88 -8.66
N SER A 8 -27.00 -43.51 -9.86
CA SER A 8 -26.23 -42.64 -10.76
C SER A 8 -26.32 -41.15 -10.39
N LEU A 9 -27.43 -40.71 -9.78
CA LEU A 9 -27.60 -39.30 -9.42
C LEU A 9 -26.79 -38.89 -8.18
N ALA A 10 -26.57 -39.79 -7.21
CA ALA A 10 -25.81 -39.48 -6.01
C ALA A 10 -24.32 -39.25 -6.29
N ILE A 11 -23.76 -39.94 -7.29
CA ILE A 11 -22.34 -39.82 -7.69
C ILE A 11 -22.08 -38.50 -8.42
N TRP A 12 -23.10 -37.90 -9.04
CA TRP A 12 -23.00 -36.59 -9.68
C TRP A 12 -23.02 -35.43 -8.68
N PHE A 13 -23.72 -35.55 -7.55
CA PHE A 13 -23.71 -34.51 -6.52
C PHE A 13 -22.41 -34.46 -5.70
N ILE A 14 -21.67 -35.56 -5.58
CA ILE A 14 -20.36 -35.56 -4.91
C ILE A 14 -19.29 -34.91 -5.80
N ASN A 15 -19.36 -35.09 -7.12
CA ASN A 15 -18.39 -34.49 -8.04
C ASN A 15 -18.62 -32.99 -8.29
N ALA A 16 -19.85 -32.48 -8.11
CA ALA A 16 -20.13 -31.05 -8.23
C ALA A 16 -19.64 -30.22 -7.03
N ALA A 17 -19.42 -30.85 -5.87
CA ALA A 17 -18.88 -30.17 -4.67
C ALA A 17 -17.34 -30.08 -4.66
N PHE A 18 -16.67 -30.84 -5.53
CA PHE A 18 -15.23 -30.78 -5.74
C PHE A 18 -14.88 -30.23 -7.13
N ALA A 19 -15.70 -29.33 -7.67
CA ALA A 19 -15.15 -28.24 -8.48
C ALA A 19 -14.33 -27.37 -7.53
N SER A 20 -13.18 -27.92 -7.14
CA SER A 20 -12.17 -27.31 -6.30
C SER A 20 -11.97 -25.90 -6.84
N ALA A 21 -12.35 -24.90 -6.06
CA ALA A 21 -11.71 -23.61 -6.14
C ALA A 21 -10.23 -23.92 -5.96
N GLN A 22 -9.51 -24.03 -7.07
CA GLN A 22 -8.08 -24.19 -7.07
C GLN A 22 -7.58 -22.88 -6.45
N MET A 23 -7.19 -22.93 -5.19
CA MET A 23 -6.59 -21.77 -4.54
C MET A 23 -5.30 -21.50 -5.30
N ASP A 24 -5.34 -20.50 -6.18
CA ASP A 24 -4.17 -20.03 -6.90
C ASP A 24 -3.21 -19.45 -5.87
N ILE A 25 -2.20 -20.22 -5.49
CA ILE A 25 -1.12 -19.76 -4.63
C ILE A 25 -0.18 -18.93 -5.50
N ILE A 26 -0.25 -17.60 -5.35
CA ILE A 26 0.63 -16.68 -6.07
C ILE A 26 1.84 -16.39 -5.20
N ILE A 27 3.03 -16.79 -5.67
CA ILE A 27 4.30 -16.53 -4.97
C ILE A 27 5.05 -15.40 -5.69
N GLN A 28 5.35 -14.32 -4.96
CA GLN A 28 6.17 -13.21 -5.44
C GLN A 28 7.49 -13.18 -4.67
N THR A 29 8.61 -13.21 -5.40
CA THR A 29 9.94 -13.22 -4.80
C THR A 29 10.64 -11.88 -4.99
N HIS A 30 11.13 -11.31 -3.90
CA HIS A 30 11.87 -10.05 -3.86
C HIS A 30 13.28 -10.30 -3.34
N LYS A 31 14.30 -9.94 -4.14
CA LYS A 31 15.70 -9.96 -3.72
C LYS A 31 16.00 -8.65 -3.02
N LEU A 32 16.49 -8.72 -1.78
CA LEU A 32 16.82 -7.55 -0.97
C LEU A 32 18.28 -7.54 -0.57
N LYS A 33 18.86 -6.35 -0.40
CA LYS A 33 20.25 -6.21 0.03
C LYS A 33 20.45 -6.91 1.38
N LYS A 34 21.42 -7.81 1.43
CA LYS A 34 21.81 -8.49 2.66
C LYS A 34 22.34 -7.49 3.71
N ASP A 35 22.12 -7.82 4.97
CA ASP A 35 22.50 -7.06 6.17
C ASP A 35 21.92 -5.63 6.19
N SER A 36 20.74 -5.46 5.58
CA SER A 36 20.05 -4.17 5.47
C SER A 36 18.61 -4.24 5.97
N ASP A 37 18.14 -3.13 6.50
CA ASP A 37 16.73 -2.93 6.85
C ASP A 37 15.93 -2.70 5.57
N PHE A 38 14.72 -3.24 5.50
CA PHE A 38 13.85 -3.10 4.35
C PHE A 38 12.42 -2.76 4.75
N GLU A 39 11.73 -2.15 3.82
CA GLU A 39 10.33 -1.80 3.92
C GLU A 39 9.69 -2.02 2.56
N PHE A 40 8.85 -3.05 2.44
CA PHE A 40 8.12 -3.38 1.22
C PHE A 40 6.68 -2.90 1.33
N ALA A 41 6.10 -2.42 0.23
CA ALA A 41 4.69 -2.04 0.18
C ALA A 41 4.02 -2.54 -1.09
N THR A 42 2.76 -2.97 -0.98
CA THR A 42 1.95 -3.43 -2.12
C THR A 42 0.47 -3.39 -1.81
N PHE A 43 -0.35 -3.29 -2.86
CA PHE A 43 -1.78 -3.49 -2.74
C PHE A 43 -2.13 -4.98 -2.63
N VAL A 44 -3.07 -5.26 -1.73
CA VAL A 44 -3.69 -6.57 -1.52
C VAL A 44 -5.20 -6.40 -1.48
N PRO A 45 -6.00 -7.44 -1.73
CA PRO A 45 -7.45 -7.37 -1.56
C PRO A 45 -7.85 -6.85 -0.17
N ASN A 46 -8.98 -6.14 -0.08
CA ASN A 46 -9.42 -5.45 1.14
C ASN A 46 -9.53 -6.39 2.36
N PHE A 47 -10.08 -7.59 2.14
CA PHE A 47 -10.28 -8.58 3.19
C PHE A 47 -9.04 -9.43 3.46
N SER A 48 -7.90 -9.14 2.82
CA SER A 48 -6.68 -9.87 3.09
C SER A 48 -6.18 -9.67 4.51
N ASP A 49 -5.78 -10.74 5.16
CA ASP A 49 -5.03 -10.70 6.42
C ASP A 49 -3.86 -11.68 6.33
N VAL A 50 -2.85 -11.49 7.18
CA VAL A 50 -1.76 -12.45 7.31
C VAL A 50 -2.30 -13.76 7.90
N THR A 51 -1.82 -14.88 7.37
CA THR A 51 -2.23 -16.21 7.82
C THR A 51 -1.77 -16.48 9.27
N ALA A 52 -2.27 -17.56 9.85
CA ALA A 52 -1.87 -18.00 11.19
C ALA A 52 -0.36 -18.34 11.32
N GLU A 53 0.34 -18.51 10.19
CA GLU A 53 1.78 -18.77 10.16
C GLU A 53 2.60 -17.50 10.48
N TRP A 54 2.02 -16.30 10.30
CA TRP A 54 2.69 -15.06 10.66
C TRP A 54 2.71 -14.88 12.18
N THR A 55 3.87 -15.10 12.78
CA THR A 55 4.09 -15.03 14.24
C THR A 55 4.74 -13.73 14.71
N HIS A 56 5.06 -12.82 13.79
CA HIS A 56 5.69 -11.55 14.09
C HIS A 56 4.66 -10.43 14.36
N ALA A 57 5.17 -9.22 14.65
CA ALA A 57 4.33 -8.09 15.01
C ALA A 57 3.36 -7.68 13.89
N ARG A 58 2.24 -7.09 14.32
CA ARG A 58 1.29 -6.39 13.45
C ARG A 58 1.27 -4.92 13.86
N GLY A 59 1.51 -4.01 12.91
CA GLY A 59 1.53 -2.58 13.16
C GLY A 59 0.14 -1.97 13.18
N THR A 60 -0.02 -0.86 13.90
CA THR A 60 -1.20 0.01 13.89
C THR A 60 -0.80 1.46 13.65
N SER A 61 -1.75 2.37 13.48
CA SER A 61 -1.44 3.79 13.32
C SER A 61 -0.80 4.39 14.60
N GLU A 62 -1.10 3.86 15.78
CA GLU A 62 -0.46 4.26 17.06
C GLU A 62 0.91 3.62 17.27
N ASN A 63 1.09 2.38 16.80
CA ASN A 63 2.33 1.62 16.91
C ASN A 63 2.74 1.11 15.52
N PRO A 64 3.26 1.99 14.65
CA PRO A 64 3.55 1.64 13.27
C PRO A 64 4.70 0.63 13.17
N CYS A 65 4.68 -0.17 12.10
CA CYS A 65 5.79 -1.05 11.78
C CYS A 65 7.05 -0.22 11.48
N VAL A 66 8.17 -0.60 12.09
CA VAL A 66 9.47 0.03 11.91
C VAL A 66 10.52 -1.07 11.80
N ALA A 67 11.37 -1.00 10.76
CA ALA A 67 12.53 -1.88 10.66
C ALA A 67 13.55 -1.52 11.78
N PRO A 68 14.29 -2.49 12.34
CA PRO A 68 14.61 -3.81 11.80
C PRO A 68 13.60 -4.92 12.13
N GLN A 69 12.56 -4.66 12.93
CA GLN A 69 11.66 -5.71 13.38
C GLN A 69 10.76 -6.22 12.23
N PRO A 70 10.66 -7.55 12.03
CA PRO A 70 9.65 -8.13 11.15
C PRO A 70 8.26 -7.70 11.60
N CYS A 71 7.53 -7.01 10.73
CA CYS A 71 6.21 -6.47 11.05
C CYS A 71 5.38 -6.29 9.78
N VAL A 72 4.08 -6.58 9.87
CA VAL A 72 3.11 -6.32 8.80
C VAL A 72 2.11 -5.28 9.27
N GLN A 73 1.83 -4.27 8.44
CA GLN A 73 0.81 -3.27 8.69
C GLN A 73 -0.08 -3.13 7.46
N PHE A 74 -1.39 -3.12 7.70
CA PHE A 74 -2.40 -2.83 6.69
C PHE A 74 -2.92 -1.41 6.90
N TYR A 75 -2.99 -0.64 5.82
CA TYR A 75 -3.53 0.70 5.83
C TYR A 75 -4.96 0.66 5.28
N PRO A 76 -5.95 1.23 5.99
CA PRO A 76 -7.34 1.20 5.54
C PRO A 76 -7.55 1.84 4.16
N ILE A 77 -8.60 1.39 3.48
CA ILE A 77 -9.09 2.04 2.25
C ILE A 77 -9.57 3.44 2.62
N LYS A 78 -9.42 4.38 1.68
CA LYS A 78 -9.83 5.79 1.81
C LYS A 78 -9.01 6.60 2.81
N THR A 79 -8.21 6.00 3.67
CA THR A 79 -7.32 6.77 4.55
C THR A 79 -5.88 6.81 4.06
N SER A 80 -5.54 6.02 3.04
CA SER A 80 -4.15 5.87 2.59
C SER A 80 -3.95 5.94 1.09
N PHE A 81 -2.75 6.33 0.67
CA PHE A 81 -2.27 6.24 -0.71
C PHE A 81 -0.75 6.14 -0.74
N ARG A 82 -0.20 5.80 -1.91
CA ARG A 82 1.23 5.68 -2.16
C ARG A 82 1.67 6.61 -3.29
N ILE A 83 2.82 7.25 -3.13
CA ILE A 83 3.47 8.03 -4.19
C ILE A 83 4.80 7.39 -4.53
N PHE A 84 5.12 7.25 -5.81
CA PHE A 84 6.44 6.82 -6.28
C PHE A 84 7.23 7.95 -6.91
N GLY A 85 8.55 7.79 -6.84
CA GLY A 85 9.50 8.73 -7.43
C GLY A 85 9.64 10.00 -6.60
N LYS A 86 10.28 10.99 -7.21
CA LYS A 86 10.58 12.28 -6.59
C LYS A 86 10.20 13.42 -7.53
N PRO A 87 9.96 14.63 -7.00
CA PRO A 87 9.76 15.79 -7.85
C PRO A 87 11.09 16.20 -8.50
N ASP A 88 11.24 16.02 -9.81
CA ASP A 88 12.43 16.44 -10.57
C ASP A 88 12.40 17.97 -10.82
N SER A 89 12.60 18.77 -9.76
CA SER A 89 12.59 20.25 -9.81
C SER A 89 11.30 20.89 -10.36
N LEU A 90 10.21 20.12 -10.42
CA LEU A 90 8.90 20.60 -10.84
C LEU A 90 7.97 20.68 -9.62
N PRO A 91 7.23 21.79 -9.45
CA PRO A 91 6.19 21.87 -8.43
C PRO A 91 5.18 20.74 -8.60
N ALA A 92 4.91 20.04 -7.49
CA ALA A 92 3.96 18.96 -7.40
C ALA A 92 3.16 19.08 -6.12
N ALA A 93 1.83 19.00 -6.21
CA ALA A 93 0.97 19.01 -5.04
C ALA A 93 -0.18 18.01 -5.17
N LEU A 94 -0.58 17.45 -4.03
CA LEU A 94 -1.81 16.70 -3.87
C LEU A 94 -2.81 17.53 -3.10
N ILE A 95 -3.97 17.79 -3.69
CA ILE A 95 -5.10 18.43 -3.03
C ILE A 95 -5.99 17.32 -2.48
N ILE A 96 -6.11 17.25 -1.17
CA ILE A 96 -6.80 16.17 -0.47
C ILE A 96 -8.05 16.74 0.19
N THR A 97 -9.21 16.22 -0.23
CA THR A 97 -10.52 16.62 0.27
C THR A 97 -11.03 15.58 1.28
N PRO A 98 -11.46 15.98 2.48
CA PRO A 98 -11.95 15.04 3.47
C PRO A 98 -13.36 14.56 3.13
N GLN A 99 -13.69 13.35 3.56
CA GLN A 99 -15.08 12.85 3.57
C GLN A 99 -15.94 13.62 4.57
N LYS A 100 -15.37 14.01 5.72
CA LYS A 100 -16.06 14.83 6.72
C LYS A 100 -16.10 16.30 6.27
N PRO A 101 -17.29 16.89 6.07
CA PRO A 101 -17.42 18.23 5.48
C PRO A 101 -16.98 19.38 6.40
N ASN A 102 -16.80 19.12 7.69
CA ASN A 102 -16.30 20.08 8.68
C ASN A 102 -14.77 20.16 8.72
N LEU A 103 -14.08 19.23 8.07
CA LEU A 103 -12.63 19.25 7.92
C LEU A 103 -12.21 20.12 6.72
N PRO A 104 -11.02 20.72 6.75
CA PRO A 104 -10.51 21.55 5.67
C PRO A 104 -9.92 20.75 4.52
N THR A 105 -10.07 21.21 3.27
CA THR A 105 -9.26 20.70 2.15
C THR A 105 -7.80 21.12 2.35
N ILE A 106 -6.87 20.18 2.18
CA ILE A 106 -5.43 20.42 2.37
C ILE A 106 -4.67 20.23 1.05
N ALA A 107 -3.53 20.91 0.90
CA ALA A 107 -2.54 20.61 -0.12
C ALA A 107 -1.28 20.05 0.53
N LEU A 108 -0.84 18.88 0.07
CA LEU A 108 0.50 18.38 0.31
C LEU A 108 1.38 18.84 -0.85
N MET A 109 2.27 19.80 -0.61
CA MET A 109 3.27 20.24 -1.57
C MET A 109 4.50 19.37 -1.42
N LEU A 110 4.88 18.71 -2.51
CA LEU A 110 5.97 17.75 -2.59
C LEU A 110 7.16 18.44 -3.25
N MET A 111 8.27 18.57 -2.54
CA MET A 111 9.40 19.38 -2.98
C MET A 111 10.73 18.66 -2.77
N GLN A 112 11.66 18.84 -3.70
CA GLN A 112 13.04 18.35 -3.58
C GLN A 112 13.97 19.37 -2.90
N ASP A 113 13.65 20.66 -2.99
CA ASP A 113 14.42 21.76 -2.42
C ASP A 113 13.48 22.82 -1.81
N THR A 114 14.02 23.85 -1.16
CA THR A 114 13.27 24.98 -0.59
C THR A 114 12.78 25.97 -1.66
N GLU A 115 12.34 25.47 -2.81
CA GLU A 115 11.82 26.32 -3.88
C GLU A 115 10.46 26.92 -3.49
N TRP A 116 10.17 28.09 -4.07
CA TRP A 116 8.90 28.76 -3.87
C TRP A 116 7.77 27.97 -4.56
N PHE A 117 6.74 27.61 -3.79
CA PHE A 117 5.55 26.94 -4.30
C PHE A 117 4.41 27.95 -4.45
N PRO A 118 3.74 28.04 -5.63
CA PRO A 118 2.60 28.94 -5.80
C PRO A 118 1.42 28.50 -4.92
N VAL A 119 0.67 29.46 -4.38
CA VAL A 119 -0.54 29.18 -3.60
C VAL A 119 -1.51 28.37 -4.45
N VAL A 120 -2.00 27.23 -3.92
CA VAL A 120 -2.97 26.38 -4.60
C VAL A 120 -4.38 26.94 -4.32
N PRO A 121 -5.13 27.42 -5.34
CA PRO A 121 -6.46 27.99 -5.12
C PRO A 121 -7.44 26.97 -4.55
N GLY A 122 -8.34 27.41 -3.65
CA GLY A 122 -9.38 26.56 -3.06
C GLY A 122 -8.90 25.66 -1.92
N VAL A 123 -7.62 25.75 -1.54
CA VAL A 123 -7.03 24.99 -0.44
C VAL A 123 -6.96 25.84 0.83
N GLN A 124 -7.39 25.26 1.95
CA GLN A 124 -7.42 25.97 3.23
C GLN A 124 -6.09 25.84 3.98
N ILE A 125 -5.40 24.70 3.85
CA ILE A 125 -4.16 24.42 4.60
C ILE A 125 -3.12 23.79 3.68
N HIS A 126 -1.90 24.31 3.79
CA HIS A 126 -0.75 23.92 3.00
C HIS A 126 0.25 23.19 3.91
N ARG A 127 0.63 21.95 3.55
CA ARG A 127 1.69 21.19 4.21
C ARG A 127 2.81 20.89 3.22
N PHE A 128 4.05 21.04 3.66
CA PHE A 128 5.22 20.79 2.84
C PHE A 128 5.83 19.43 3.21
N ILE A 129 6.12 18.62 2.20
CA ILE A 129 6.85 17.35 2.32
C ILE A 129 8.14 17.50 1.52
N GLN A 130 9.27 17.37 2.21
CA GLN A 130 10.61 17.50 1.63
C GLN A 130 11.19 16.10 1.37
N PHE A 131 11.74 15.90 0.18
CA PHE A 131 12.36 14.65 -0.28
C PHE A 131 13.90 14.72 -0.30
N ASN A 132 14.50 15.74 0.31
CA ASN A 132 15.94 15.95 0.37
C ASN A 132 16.64 14.70 0.95
N ASP A 133 17.68 14.23 0.28
CA ASP A 133 18.48 13.05 0.65
C ASP A 133 17.70 11.74 0.82
N ASP A 134 16.42 11.72 0.48
CA ASP A 134 15.64 10.49 0.51
C ASP A 134 16.13 9.54 -0.57
N VAL A 135 16.21 8.25 -0.27
CA VAL A 135 16.59 7.20 -1.22
C VAL A 135 15.46 6.20 -1.44
N SER A 136 14.26 6.53 -0.92
CA SER A 136 13.08 5.68 -1.00
C SER A 136 12.50 5.64 -2.40
N GLU A 137 11.94 4.50 -2.76
CA GLU A 137 11.30 4.30 -4.07
C GLU A 137 9.86 4.84 -4.07
N SER A 138 9.21 4.78 -2.91
CA SER A 138 7.85 5.26 -2.72
C SER A 138 7.59 5.71 -1.28
N TRP A 139 6.53 6.49 -1.09
CA TRP A 139 6.09 7.02 0.20
C TRP A 139 4.64 6.65 0.41
N ILE A 140 4.32 6.17 1.60
CA ILE A 140 2.95 5.87 2.02
C ILE A 140 2.45 7.02 2.87
N PHE A 141 1.28 7.53 2.55
CA PHE A 141 0.59 8.52 3.37
C PHE A 141 -0.65 7.86 3.97
N GLU A 142 -0.85 8.02 5.27
CA GLU A 142 -2.02 7.57 6.01
C GLU A 142 -2.62 8.77 6.76
N PHE A 143 -3.94 8.89 6.71
CA PHE A 143 -4.72 9.90 7.42
C PHE A 143 -5.51 9.28 8.56
N ASP A 144 -5.74 10.07 9.61
CA ASP A 144 -6.64 9.71 10.70
C ASP A 144 -8.13 9.77 10.33
N GLU A 145 -8.45 10.27 9.13
CA GLU A 145 -9.80 10.49 8.62
C GLU A 145 -9.91 10.10 7.14
N ASP A 146 -11.10 9.67 6.73
CA ASP A 146 -11.37 9.25 5.35
C ASP A 146 -11.18 10.41 4.36
N ILE A 147 -10.46 10.11 3.28
CA ILE A 147 -10.27 10.93 2.09
C ILE A 147 -11.45 10.68 1.15
N LYS A 148 -12.09 11.77 0.73
CA LYS A 148 -13.13 11.76 -0.30
C LYS A 148 -12.55 11.78 -1.70
N ASP A 149 -11.55 12.63 -1.91
CA ASP A 149 -10.96 12.88 -3.22
C ASP A 149 -9.51 13.34 -3.11
N ILE A 150 -8.71 12.96 -4.10
CA ILE A 150 -7.31 13.37 -4.26
C ILE A 150 -7.15 13.94 -5.67
N MET A 151 -6.96 15.26 -5.76
CA MET A 151 -6.65 15.92 -7.02
C MET A 151 -5.14 16.12 -7.14
N VAL A 152 -4.58 15.77 -8.30
CA VAL A 152 -3.17 15.98 -8.61
C VAL A 152 -2.95 17.35 -9.24
N TRP A 153 -1.88 18.03 -8.86
CA TRP A 153 -1.45 19.29 -9.46
C TRP A 153 0.06 19.26 -9.75
N GLY A 154 0.44 19.75 -10.93
CA GLY A 154 1.84 19.80 -11.35
C GLY A 154 2.41 18.45 -11.78
N ALA A 155 3.65 18.14 -11.39
CA ALA A 155 4.40 16.97 -11.84
C ALA A 155 4.02 15.65 -11.13
N ILE A 156 2.72 15.36 -11.05
CA ILE A 156 2.17 14.11 -10.54
C ILE A 156 1.21 13.54 -11.57
N ALA A 157 1.39 12.26 -11.89
CA ALA A 157 0.48 11.49 -12.71
C ALA A 157 -0.12 10.33 -11.90
N THR A 158 -1.27 9.84 -12.30
CA THR A 158 -1.77 8.54 -11.81
C THR A 158 -0.78 7.45 -12.21
N PHE A 159 -0.55 6.47 -11.33
CA PHE A 159 0.32 5.34 -11.63
C PHE A 159 -0.21 4.55 -12.83
N SER A 160 0.52 4.59 -13.93
CA SER A 160 0.26 3.80 -15.14
C SER A 160 1.59 3.50 -15.85
N VAL A 161 1.58 2.51 -16.74
CA VAL A 161 2.75 2.17 -17.57
C VAL A 161 3.15 3.34 -18.47
N ASP A 162 2.17 4.14 -18.88
CA ASP A 162 2.33 5.29 -19.77
C ASP A 162 2.65 6.60 -19.03
N ALA A 163 2.72 6.58 -17.70
CA ALA A 163 3.00 7.76 -16.91
C ALA A 163 4.41 8.32 -17.23
N PRO A 164 4.55 9.64 -17.42
CA PRO A 164 5.85 10.25 -17.70
C PRO A 164 6.91 9.84 -16.68
N ARG A 165 8.12 9.51 -17.15
CA ARG A 165 9.19 9.00 -16.28
C ARG A 165 9.66 10.02 -15.24
N ASN A 166 9.58 11.30 -15.58
CA ASN A 166 9.97 12.44 -14.75
C ASN A 166 8.85 12.96 -13.84
N TYR A 167 7.71 12.25 -13.78
CA TYR A 167 6.58 12.61 -12.91
C TYR A 167 6.53 11.65 -11.73
N MET A 168 6.15 12.18 -10.58
CA MET A 168 5.74 11.33 -9.48
C MET A 168 4.48 10.57 -9.84
N LYS A 169 4.34 9.36 -9.31
CA LYS A 169 3.20 8.49 -9.64
C LYS A 169 2.37 8.25 -8.40
N LEU A 170 1.11 8.67 -8.45
CA LEU A 170 0.13 8.47 -7.39
C LEU A 170 -0.58 7.13 -7.59
N GLU A 171 -0.57 6.29 -6.57
CA GLU A 171 -1.32 5.05 -6.50
C GLU A 171 -2.28 5.10 -5.31
N VAL A 172 -3.58 5.11 -5.59
CA VAL A 172 -4.64 5.15 -4.59
C VAL A 172 -5.26 3.75 -4.49
N PRO A 173 -5.56 3.25 -3.27
CA PRO A 173 -6.30 2.00 -3.12
C PRO A 173 -7.62 2.06 -3.90
N TYR A 174 -7.83 1.10 -4.80
CA TYR A 174 -9.14 0.86 -5.42
C TYR A 174 -10.15 0.38 -4.37
N ASP A 175 -11.45 0.48 -4.64
CA ASP A 175 -12.53 0.15 -3.69
C ASP A 175 -12.42 -1.24 -3.02
N ASN A 176 -11.73 -2.18 -3.66
CA ASN A 176 -11.56 -3.55 -3.17
C ASN A 176 -10.13 -3.91 -2.76
N HIS A 177 -9.21 -2.94 -2.66
CA HIS A 177 -7.82 -3.17 -2.30
C HIS A 177 -7.39 -2.25 -1.17
N LYS A 178 -6.52 -2.75 -0.30
CA LYS A 178 -5.86 -1.98 0.75
C LYS A 178 -4.35 -2.09 0.60
N LEU A 179 -3.63 -1.13 1.17
CA LEU A 179 -2.18 -1.13 1.13
C LEU A 179 -1.64 -1.98 2.28
N MET A 180 -0.71 -2.88 1.98
CA MET A 180 0.06 -3.63 2.95
C MET A 180 1.50 -3.16 2.93
N ARG A 181 2.10 -2.97 4.10
CA ARG A 181 3.54 -2.73 4.28
C ARG A 181 4.15 -3.85 5.13
N VAL A 182 5.33 -4.29 4.75
CA VAL A 182 6.13 -5.28 5.46
C VAL A 182 7.48 -4.65 5.78
N THR A 183 7.87 -4.63 7.05
CA THR A 183 9.20 -4.16 7.48
C THR A 183 10.01 -5.31 8.04
N GLY A 184 11.33 -5.17 8.04
CA GLY A 184 12.22 -6.12 8.69
C GLY A 184 13.69 -5.83 8.39
N ARG A 185 14.56 -6.73 8.84
CA ARG A 185 15.97 -6.74 8.47
C ARG A 185 16.29 -7.99 7.67
N MET A 186 16.97 -7.80 6.55
CA MET A 186 17.39 -8.88 5.70
C MET A 186 18.74 -9.40 6.14
N GLU A 187 18.73 -10.47 6.93
CA GLU A 187 19.94 -11.16 7.39
C GLU A 187 20.34 -12.28 6.41
N ASN A 188 20.72 -13.45 6.92
CA ASN A 188 21.09 -14.63 6.12
C ASN A 188 19.90 -15.53 5.77
N LYS A 189 18.71 -15.26 6.32
CA LYS A 189 17.50 -16.08 6.12
C LYS A 189 16.46 -15.31 5.34
N TYR A 190 15.66 -16.04 4.57
CA TYR A 190 14.51 -15.44 3.91
C TYR A 190 13.41 -15.12 4.92
N LEU A 191 12.58 -14.13 4.59
CA LEU A 191 11.32 -13.85 5.27
C LEU A 191 10.18 -14.14 4.30
N ALA A 192 9.10 -14.74 4.77
CA ALA A 192 7.89 -14.93 3.97
C ALA A 192 6.68 -14.34 4.70
N VAL A 193 5.82 -13.66 3.95
CA VAL A 193 4.51 -13.19 4.41
C VAL A 193 3.46 -13.77 3.49
N THR A 194 2.58 -14.59 4.04
CA THR A 194 1.41 -15.09 3.31
C THR A 194 0.19 -14.31 3.75
N VAL A 195 -0.52 -13.74 2.79
CA VAL A 195 -1.82 -13.12 2.99
C VAL A 195 -2.89 -13.95 2.31
N GLY A 196 -3.94 -14.28 3.05
CA GLY A 196 -5.11 -14.99 2.52
C GLY A 196 -6.25 -14.02 2.29
N ASN A 197 -7.02 -14.23 1.21
CA ASN A 197 -8.37 -13.67 1.07
C ASN A 197 -9.35 -14.84 0.91
N TYR A 198 -10.42 -14.86 1.71
CA TYR A 198 -11.44 -15.91 1.73
C TYR A 198 -11.96 -16.31 0.33
N ASP A 199 -11.96 -15.38 -0.64
CA ASP A 199 -12.51 -15.62 -1.98
C ASP A 199 -11.47 -15.74 -3.11
N LEU A 200 -10.22 -15.26 -2.91
CA LEU A 200 -9.24 -15.10 -4.01
C LEU A 200 -7.95 -15.92 -3.84
N GLY A 201 -7.90 -16.79 -2.83
CA GLY A 201 -6.73 -17.61 -2.53
C GLY A 201 -5.65 -16.87 -1.74
N GLU A 202 -4.49 -17.51 -1.64
CA GLU A 202 -3.36 -17.02 -0.85
C GLU A 202 -2.28 -16.41 -1.74
N ARG A 203 -1.70 -15.31 -1.29
CA ARG A 203 -0.54 -14.68 -1.92
C ARG A 203 0.62 -14.67 -0.93
N THR A 204 1.74 -15.25 -1.36
CA THR A 204 2.97 -15.29 -0.57
C THR A 204 3.98 -14.30 -1.14
N PHE A 205 4.50 -13.42 -0.29
CA PHE A 205 5.61 -12.54 -0.59
C PHE A 205 6.87 -13.08 0.10
N THR A 206 7.85 -13.49 -0.68
CA THR A 206 9.11 -14.07 -0.20
C THR A 206 10.24 -13.07 -0.41
N PHE A 207 10.93 -12.71 0.66
CA PHE A 207 12.07 -11.80 0.67
C PHE A 207 13.34 -12.61 0.88
N ILE A 208 14.26 -12.58 -0.09
CA ILE A 208 15.50 -13.36 -0.04
C ILE A 208 16.74 -12.44 0.01
N PRO A 209 17.75 -12.77 0.81
CA PRO A 209 18.96 -11.98 0.89
C PRO A 209 19.80 -12.10 -0.39
N SER A 210 20.37 -10.98 -0.82
CA SER A 210 21.21 -10.90 -2.00
C SER A 210 22.33 -9.88 -1.81
N GLU A 211 23.55 -10.27 -2.16
CA GLU A 211 24.72 -9.39 -2.13
C GLU A 211 24.63 -8.26 -3.17
N ARG A 212 23.85 -8.45 -4.25
CA ARG A 212 23.77 -7.55 -5.41
C ARG A 212 22.48 -6.71 -5.47
N ALA A 213 21.49 -7.01 -4.64
CA ALA A 213 20.23 -6.27 -4.64
C ALA A 213 20.38 -4.90 -3.98
N GLY A 214 19.46 -3.98 -4.29
CA GLY A 214 19.33 -2.70 -3.62
C GLY A 214 18.61 -2.80 -2.27
N ILE A 215 18.62 -1.69 -1.53
CA ILE A 215 17.82 -1.55 -0.30
C ILE A 215 16.44 -1.07 -0.72
N LEU A 216 15.40 -1.78 -0.29
CA LEU A 216 14.02 -1.38 -0.54
C LEU A 216 13.51 -0.54 0.63
N ARG A 217 13.13 0.71 0.36
CA ARG A 217 12.60 1.65 1.36
C ARG A 217 11.30 2.26 0.89
N ASN A 218 10.28 2.18 1.74
CA ASN A 218 8.92 2.65 1.51
C ASN A 218 8.36 3.21 2.83
N PRO A 219 8.86 4.39 3.28
CA PRO A 219 8.45 4.99 4.55
C PRO A 219 6.96 5.29 4.56
N SER A 220 6.37 5.25 5.75
CA SER A 220 4.99 5.68 5.96
C SER A 220 4.90 6.94 6.82
N HIS A 221 3.97 7.81 6.45
CA HIS A 221 3.70 9.09 7.10
C HIS A 221 2.27 9.11 7.58
N PHE A 222 2.10 9.16 8.89
CA PHE A 222 0.79 9.37 9.50
C PHE A 222 0.52 10.87 9.64
N LEU A 223 -0.57 11.33 9.03
CA LEU A 223 -0.98 12.72 8.97
C LEU A 223 -2.32 12.91 9.68
N LYS A 224 -2.31 13.69 10.76
CA LYS A 224 -3.54 14.15 11.38
C LYS A 224 -4.19 15.25 10.56
N TRP A 225 -5.48 15.08 10.29
CA TRP A 225 -6.27 16.08 9.60
C TRP A 225 -6.29 17.36 10.44
N PRO A 226 -5.88 18.50 9.88
CA PRO A 226 -5.90 19.74 10.64
C PRO A 226 -7.35 20.14 10.96
N LYS A 227 -7.61 20.58 12.19
CA LYS A 227 -8.92 21.11 12.58
C LYS A 227 -9.08 22.51 11.98
N ARG A 228 -10.31 22.89 11.60
CA ARG A 228 -10.60 24.30 11.31
C ARG A 228 -10.33 25.11 12.57
N PHE A 229 -9.40 26.06 12.50
CA PHE A 229 -9.37 27.13 13.46
C PHE A 229 -10.59 27.99 13.16
N VAL A 230 -11.64 27.85 13.98
CA VAL A 230 -12.71 28.83 14.05
C VAL A 230 -12.12 30.00 14.83
N GLY A 231 -11.58 30.98 14.10
CA GLY A 231 -11.26 32.30 14.64
C GLY A 231 -12.50 33.15 14.73
#